data_AF-A0A502TQF9-F1
#
_entry.id   AF-A0A502TQF9-F1
#
_cell.length_a   1.000
_cell.length_b   1.000
_cell.length_c   1.000
_cell.angle_alpha   90.00
_cell.angle_beta   90.00
_cell.angle_gamma   90.00
#
_symmetry.space_group_name_H-M   'P 1'
#
loop_
_entity.id
_entity.type
_entity.pdbx_description
1 polymer ?
#
loop_
_entity_poly.entity_id
_entity_poly.type
_entity_poly.pdbx_seq_one_letter_code
_entity_poly.pdbx_strand_id
1 'polypeptide(L)'
;MAVNLPYQSQDAGIPYQWSDSINPADIDLFSGDLPPKVTRDYQYEVSQTILARTVVGLNASNKIVPATNFFQAAKAATGVLTFSGVGTAADTITIGAGTYTLRAAPTTVANEVKIGASAAETAANLAAAINLGAGAGTLYGSLTTEHPTVMAESLGAGIVGITAKTPGTAGNALASTEAGTNTSFGAATLTGGEDQFGAKAMGVSVIKVVTDADDTSGAPIYIQGCINPDALIWHASFDSDAKKAVAFDGAPSPTSILLRKVQNGAKL
;
A
#
# COMPACT_ATOMS: atom_id res chain seq x y z
N MET A 1 40.75 54.94 -63.86
CA MET A 1 40.66 54.10 -62.64
C MET A 1 39.21 53.68 -62.49
N ALA A 2 38.87 52.47 -62.95
CA ALA A 2 37.53 51.92 -62.76
C ALA A 2 37.44 51.36 -61.33
N VAL A 3 36.57 51.94 -60.51
CA VAL A 3 36.29 51.45 -59.15
C VAL A 3 35.46 50.17 -59.29
N ASN A 4 36.08 49.03 -59.01
CA ASN A 4 35.39 47.75 -58.89
C ASN A 4 34.70 47.71 -57.52
N LEU A 5 33.39 47.96 -57.48
CA LEU A 5 32.60 47.78 -56.26
C LEU A 5 32.48 46.27 -56.00
N PRO A 6 32.87 45.75 -54.82
CA PRO A 6 32.71 44.33 -54.52
C PRO A 6 31.22 44.00 -54.46
N TYR A 7 30.79 43.15 -55.40
CA TYR A 7 29.46 42.57 -55.47
C TYR A 7 29.28 41.59 -54.32
N GLN A 8 28.82 42.10 -53.17
CA GLN A 8 28.45 41.31 -51.99
C GLN A 8 27.11 41.79 -51.40
N SER A 9 26.24 42.42 -52.20
CA SER A 9 24.91 42.84 -51.73
C SER A 9 23.80 41.82 -51.98
N GLN A 10 24.11 40.65 -52.56
CA GLN A 10 23.09 39.64 -52.89
C GLN A 10 22.94 38.52 -51.86
N ASP A 11 23.85 38.42 -50.88
CA ASP A 11 23.74 37.42 -49.81
C ASP A 11 23.32 38.01 -48.45
N ALA A 12 23.20 39.34 -48.34
CA ALA A 12 22.64 39.99 -47.16
C ALA A 12 21.12 40.07 -47.28
N GLY A 13 20.45 38.93 -47.04
CA GLY A 13 18.99 38.89 -47.06
C GLY A 13 18.36 37.61 -47.58
N ILE A 14 19.10 36.50 -47.71
CA ILE A 14 18.46 35.18 -47.88
C ILE A 14 17.81 34.80 -46.54
N PRO A 15 16.47 34.84 -46.41
CA PRO A 15 15.82 34.40 -45.19
C PRO A 15 16.11 32.91 -45.00
N TYR A 16 16.85 32.59 -43.95
CA TYR A 16 16.96 31.21 -43.48
C TYR A 16 15.61 30.84 -42.88
N GLN A 17 14.76 30.21 -43.68
CA GLN A 17 13.57 29.57 -43.17
C GLN A 17 13.99 28.27 -42.49
N TRP A 18 13.83 28.24 -41.18
CA TRP A 18 13.86 26.99 -40.44
C TRP A 18 12.49 26.34 -40.68
N SER A 19 12.48 25.24 -41.43
CA SER A 19 11.31 24.37 -41.48
C SER A 19 11.32 23.54 -40.20
N ASP A 20 10.51 23.90 -39.23
CA ASP A 20 10.19 22.98 -38.14
C ASP A 20 9.13 22.00 -38.66
N SER A 21 9.55 20.75 -38.85
CA SER A 21 8.62 19.70 -39.27
C SER A 21 7.84 19.25 -38.04
N ILE A 22 6.72 19.91 -37.75
CA ILE A 22 5.80 19.48 -36.71
C ILE A 22 5.21 18.14 -37.14
N ASN A 23 5.66 17.05 -36.51
CA ASN A 23 5.10 15.72 -36.71
C ASN A 23 3.84 15.57 -35.84
N PRO A 24 2.62 15.59 -36.41
CA PRO A 24 1.39 15.47 -35.62
C PRO A 24 1.19 14.06 -35.03
N ALA A 25 2.05 13.09 -35.37
CA ALA A 25 2.06 11.77 -34.76
C ALA A 25 2.81 11.72 -33.42
N ASP A 26 3.58 12.76 -33.06
CA ASP A 26 4.25 12.83 -31.78
C ASP A 26 3.23 13.19 -30.70
N ILE A 27 2.82 12.17 -29.95
CA ILE A 27 1.86 12.31 -28.87
C ILE A 27 2.56 12.94 -27.67
N ASP A 28 2.18 14.18 -27.33
CA ASP A 28 2.66 14.82 -26.11
C ASP A 28 2.13 14.10 -24.87
N LEU A 29 2.97 14.04 -23.84
CA LEU A 29 2.66 13.38 -22.58
C LEU A 29 1.57 14.12 -21.82
N PHE A 30 1.61 15.46 -21.83
CA PHE A 30 0.61 16.29 -21.16
C PHE A 30 -0.39 16.82 -22.17
N SER A 31 -1.68 16.58 -21.93
CA SER A 31 -2.73 17.13 -22.80
C SER A 31 -3.22 18.50 -22.32
N GLY A 32 -2.88 18.93 -21.09
CA GLY A 32 -3.18 20.27 -20.56
C GLY A 32 -2.43 20.63 -19.29
N ASP A 33 -2.62 21.87 -18.84
CA ASP A 33 -1.82 22.48 -17.76
C ASP A 33 -2.47 22.42 -16.37
N LEU A 34 -3.70 21.92 -16.28
CA LEU A 34 -4.43 21.73 -15.02
C LEU A 34 -4.86 20.27 -14.88
N PRO A 35 -4.61 19.61 -13.73
CA PRO A 35 -3.84 20.06 -12.56
C PRO A 35 -2.34 20.29 -12.90
N PRO A 36 -1.60 21.06 -12.06
CA PRO A 36 -0.20 21.36 -12.32
C PRO A 36 0.65 20.09 -12.37
N LYS A 37 1.71 20.14 -13.16
CA LYS A 37 2.66 19.04 -13.31
C LYS A 37 3.52 18.97 -12.05
N VAL A 38 3.30 17.95 -11.22
CA VAL A 38 4.09 17.75 -10.00
C VAL A 38 4.84 16.45 -10.09
N THR A 39 6.15 16.53 -9.81
CA THR A 39 7.00 15.37 -9.64
C THR A 39 7.36 15.17 -8.18
N ARG A 40 7.59 13.92 -7.80
CA ARG A 40 8.15 13.57 -6.49
C ARG A 40 9.12 12.42 -6.67
N ASP A 41 10.22 12.47 -5.93
CA ASP A 41 11.21 11.41 -5.90
C ASP A 41 10.70 10.23 -5.09
N TYR A 42 10.79 9.04 -5.68
CA TYR A 42 10.53 7.78 -5.02
C TYR A 42 11.67 6.81 -5.31
N GLN A 43 11.85 5.83 -4.41
CA GLN A 43 12.82 4.76 -4.58
C GLN A 43 12.19 3.62 -5.39
N TYR A 44 12.91 3.12 -6.37
CA TYR A 44 12.51 1.99 -7.21
C TYR A 44 12.90 0.68 -6.55
N GLU A 45 12.13 -0.38 -6.81
CA GLU A 45 12.49 -1.74 -6.39
C GLU A 45 13.76 -2.18 -7.12
N VAL A 46 14.57 -3.04 -6.50
CA VAL A 46 15.77 -3.63 -7.12
C VAL A 46 15.41 -4.57 -8.29
N SER A 47 16.36 -4.80 -9.20
CA SER A 47 16.21 -5.73 -10.33
C SER A 47 15.04 -5.42 -11.28
N GLN A 48 14.79 -4.14 -11.59
CA GLN A 48 13.73 -3.74 -12.51
C GLN A 48 14.24 -2.80 -13.60
N THR A 49 13.74 -2.99 -14.82
CA THR A 49 13.90 -2.03 -15.91
C THR A 49 12.56 -1.36 -16.16
N ILE A 50 12.44 -0.09 -15.76
CA ILE A 50 11.27 0.74 -15.98
C ILE A 50 11.60 1.79 -17.04
N LEU A 51 10.91 1.74 -18.17
CA LEU A 51 11.07 2.72 -19.25
C LEU A 51 10.49 4.08 -18.82
N ALA A 52 10.95 5.18 -19.44
CA ALA A 52 10.29 6.48 -19.28
C ALA A 52 8.83 6.39 -19.75
N ARG A 53 7.93 7.16 -19.11
CA ARG A 53 6.48 7.17 -19.40
C ARG A 53 5.75 5.87 -19.03
N THR A 54 6.35 5.01 -18.21
CA THR A 54 5.68 3.81 -17.70
C THR A 54 4.75 4.17 -16.56
N VAL A 55 3.55 3.58 -16.54
CA VAL A 55 2.63 3.71 -15.40
C VAL A 55 3.14 2.86 -14.25
N VAL A 56 3.36 3.49 -13.10
CA VAL A 56 3.97 2.87 -11.94
C VAL A 56 3.10 3.03 -10.69
N GLY A 57 3.33 2.13 -9.74
CA GLY A 57 2.64 2.08 -8.46
C GLY A 57 3.60 1.70 -7.33
N LEU A 58 3.10 1.76 -6.10
CA LEU A 58 3.85 1.31 -4.92
C LEU A 58 3.59 -0.18 -4.65
N ASN A 59 4.64 -0.93 -4.33
CA ASN A 59 4.56 -2.26 -3.74
C ASN A 59 4.39 -2.20 -2.21
N ALA A 60 4.36 -3.36 -1.55
CA ALA A 60 4.21 -3.48 -0.10
C ALA A 60 5.33 -2.82 0.72
N SER A 61 6.48 -2.61 0.10
CA SER A 61 7.67 -2.00 0.70
C SER A 61 7.79 -0.50 0.41
N ASN A 62 6.74 0.14 -0.12
CA ASN A 62 6.73 1.55 -0.55
C ASN A 62 7.76 1.88 -1.63
N LYS A 63 8.08 0.91 -2.48
CA LYS A 63 8.98 1.07 -3.63
C LYS A 63 8.19 1.05 -4.93
N ILE A 64 8.75 1.67 -5.94
CA ILE A 64 8.12 1.81 -7.25
C ILE A 64 8.30 0.54 -8.07
N VAL A 65 7.18 0.02 -8.58
CA VAL A 65 7.09 -1.10 -9.52
C VAL A 65 6.07 -0.78 -10.63
N PRO A 66 6.10 -1.47 -11.79
CA PRO A 66 5.08 -1.31 -12.82
C PRO A 66 3.67 -1.54 -12.26
N ALA A 67 2.75 -0.63 -12.55
CA ALA A 67 1.38 -0.75 -12.07
C ALA A 67 0.65 -1.89 -12.80
N THR A 68 -0.21 -2.60 -12.09
CA THR A 68 -1.03 -3.70 -12.63
C THR A 68 -2.50 -3.45 -12.36
N ASN A 69 -3.39 -3.93 -13.25
CA ASN A 69 -4.83 -3.79 -13.08
C ASN A 69 -5.41 -4.78 -12.04
N PHE A 70 -4.63 -5.77 -11.62
CA PHE A 70 -4.95 -6.67 -10.51
C PHE A 70 -4.18 -6.18 -9.29
N PHE A 71 -4.74 -5.21 -8.58
CA PHE A 71 -4.18 -4.72 -7.32
C PHE A 71 -5.03 -5.24 -6.16
N GLN A 72 -4.38 -5.92 -5.23
CA GLN A 72 -4.95 -6.29 -3.94
C GLN A 72 -4.02 -5.78 -2.85
N ALA A 73 -4.56 -5.00 -1.91
CA ALA A 73 -3.78 -4.56 -0.75
C ALA A 73 -3.56 -5.73 0.22
N ALA A 74 -2.46 -5.69 0.96
CA ALA A 74 -2.21 -6.70 1.99
C ALA A 74 -3.32 -6.67 3.05
N LYS A 75 -3.86 -7.83 3.39
CA LYS A 75 -4.89 -8.02 4.41
C LYS A 75 -4.27 -8.68 5.63
N ALA A 76 -4.60 -8.18 6.81
CA ALA A 76 -4.17 -8.80 8.07
C ALA A 76 -4.91 -10.12 8.33
N ALA A 77 -4.18 -11.10 8.84
CA ALA A 77 -4.76 -12.34 9.31
C ALA A 77 -5.62 -12.08 10.55
N THR A 78 -6.78 -12.73 10.62
CA THR A 78 -7.70 -12.63 11.74
C THR A 78 -7.98 -13.99 12.35
N GLY A 79 -8.35 -13.97 13.62
CA GLY A 79 -8.79 -15.12 14.37
C GLY A 79 -9.88 -14.71 15.35
N VAL A 80 -10.70 -15.67 15.74
CA VAL A 80 -11.77 -15.45 16.71
C VAL A 80 -11.60 -16.46 17.84
N LEU A 81 -11.52 -15.94 19.07
CA LEU A 81 -11.62 -16.71 20.29
C LEU A 81 -13.01 -16.55 20.87
N THR A 82 -13.69 -17.66 21.14
CA THR A 82 -15.02 -17.66 21.74
C THR A 82 -14.96 -18.21 23.15
N PHE A 83 -15.53 -17.46 24.10
CA PHE A 83 -15.76 -17.89 25.47
C PHE A 83 -17.20 -18.39 25.62
N SER A 84 -17.39 -19.69 25.87
CA SER A 84 -18.70 -20.28 26.17
C SER A 84 -19.13 -20.13 27.64
N GLY A 85 -18.23 -19.60 28.47
CA GLY A 85 -18.44 -19.28 29.89
C GLY A 85 -17.33 -18.35 30.39
N VAL A 86 -17.27 -18.11 31.70
CA VAL A 86 -16.28 -17.17 32.28
C VAL A 86 -14.83 -17.66 32.21
N GLY A 87 -14.60 -18.94 31.93
CA GLY A 87 -13.28 -19.56 32.01
C GLY A 87 -12.92 -19.99 33.44
N THR A 88 -11.94 -20.87 33.56
CA THR A 88 -11.46 -21.38 34.85
C THR A 88 -10.06 -20.84 35.14
N ALA A 89 -9.72 -20.72 36.43
CA ALA A 89 -8.37 -20.33 36.80
C ALA A 89 -7.35 -21.34 36.28
N ALA A 90 -6.23 -20.84 35.74
CA ALA A 90 -5.19 -21.60 35.06
C ALA A 90 -5.50 -22.05 33.62
N ASP A 91 -6.66 -21.71 33.07
CA ASP A 91 -6.86 -21.80 31.62
C ASP A 91 -5.82 -20.92 30.91
N THR A 92 -5.16 -21.46 29.88
CA THR A 92 -4.14 -20.74 29.11
C THR A 92 -4.60 -20.50 27.68
N ILE A 93 -4.32 -19.30 27.17
CA ILE A 93 -4.63 -18.87 25.82
C ILE A 93 -3.31 -18.40 25.20
N THR A 94 -2.89 -19.06 24.13
CA THR A 94 -1.64 -18.78 23.44
C THR A 94 -1.92 -18.21 22.05
N ILE A 95 -1.34 -17.05 21.77
CA ILE A 95 -1.41 -16.39 20.47
C ILE A 95 0.01 -16.02 20.04
N GLY A 96 0.50 -16.65 18.97
CA GLY A 96 1.89 -16.56 18.56
C GLY A 96 2.83 -16.97 19.70
N ALA A 97 3.71 -16.06 20.12
CA ALA A 97 4.62 -16.27 21.26
C ALA A 97 4.04 -15.83 22.62
N GLY A 98 2.87 -15.17 22.65
CA GLY A 98 2.26 -14.68 23.87
C GLY A 98 1.36 -15.73 24.51
N THR A 99 1.61 -16.11 25.76
CA THR A 99 0.73 -16.98 26.55
C THR A 99 0.07 -16.19 27.67
N TYR A 100 -1.26 -16.16 27.68
CA TYR A 100 -2.10 -15.53 28.68
C TYR A 100 -2.71 -16.58 29.58
N THR A 101 -2.72 -16.32 30.89
CA THR A 101 -3.29 -17.26 31.87
C THR A 101 -4.44 -16.60 32.63
N LEU A 102 -5.60 -17.26 32.66
CA LEU A 102 -6.75 -16.77 33.41
C LEU A 102 -6.54 -16.99 34.92
N ARG A 103 -6.90 -15.97 35.70
CA ARG A 103 -6.81 -15.94 37.16
C ARG A 103 -8.06 -15.30 37.77
N ALA A 104 -8.49 -15.80 38.92
CA ALA A 104 -9.57 -15.15 39.67
C ALA A 104 -9.18 -13.74 40.14
N ALA A 105 -7.90 -13.55 40.48
CA ALA A 105 -7.30 -12.26 40.74
C ALA A 105 -5.89 -12.23 40.12
N PRO A 106 -5.62 -11.33 39.17
CA PRO A 106 -4.27 -11.16 38.62
C PRO A 106 -3.35 -10.54 39.66
N THR A 107 -2.07 -10.89 39.62
CA THR A 107 -1.04 -10.35 40.51
C THR A 107 -0.13 -9.38 39.76
N THR A 108 1.13 -9.24 40.19
CA THR A 108 2.14 -8.51 39.42
C THR A 108 2.71 -9.33 38.27
N VAL A 109 2.38 -10.61 38.13
CA VAL A 109 2.92 -11.49 37.08
C VAL A 109 2.39 -11.07 35.70
N ALA A 110 3.26 -11.05 34.69
CA ALA A 110 2.89 -10.71 33.32
C ALA A 110 1.90 -11.71 32.72
N ASN A 111 1.02 -11.22 31.83
CA ASN A 111 0.05 -12.01 31.05
C ASN A 111 -0.99 -12.78 31.89
N GLU A 112 -1.13 -12.47 33.18
CA GLU A 112 -2.29 -12.91 33.96
C GLU A 112 -3.50 -12.07 33.58
N VAL A 113 -4.65 -12.70 33.34
CA VAL A 113 -5.90 -12.03 32.95
C VAL A 113 -6.97 -12.35 33.98
N LYS A 114 -7.68 -11.32 34.45
CA LYS A 114 -8.76 -11.49 35.41
C LYS A 114 -9.98 -12.15 34.78
N ILE A 115 -10.47 -13.19 35.45
CA ILE A 115 -11.79 -13.77 35.19
C ILE A 115 -12.84 -12.78 35.71
N GLY A 116 -13.68 -12.31 34.79
CA GLY A 116 -14.80 -11.42 35.10
C GLY A 116 -16.02 -12.17 35.62
N ALA A 117 -17.06 -11.42 36.00
CA ALA A 117 -18.34 -11.99 36.39
C ALA A 117 -19.10 -12.62 35.21
N SER A 118 -18.74 -12.24 33.99
CA SER A 118 -19.29 -12.79 32.75
C SER A 118 -18.20 -13.14 31.73
N ALA A 119 -18.56 -13.97 30.74
CA ALA A 119 -17.68 -14.30 29.61
C ALA A 119 -17.27 -13.04 28.85
N ALA A 120 -18.18 -12.07 28.69
CA ALA A 120 -17.90 -10.80 28.04
C ALA A 120 -16.89 -9.94 28.80
N GLU A 121 -16.96 -9.91 30.14
CA GLU A 121 -15.95 -9.21 30.96
C GLU A 121 -14.58 -9.89 30.86
N THR A 122 -14.53 -11.22 30.88
CA THR A 122 -13.26 -11.95 30.72
C THR A 122 -12.64 -11.70 29.33
N ALA A 123 -13.47 -11.72 28.28
CA ALA A 123 -13.06 -11.38 26.92
C ALA A 123 -12.53 -9.93 26.82
N ALA A 124 -13.19 -8.97 27.47
CA ALA A 124 -12.74 -7.58 27.52
C ALA A 124 -11.41 -7.43 28.27
N ASN A 125 -11.24 -8.14 29.40
CA ASN A 125 -9.98 -8.14 30.16
C ASN A 125 -8.83 -8.74 29.34
N LEU A 126 -9.09 -9.81 28.58
CA LEU A 126 -8.10 -10.40 27.68
C LEU A 126 -7.70 -9.43 26.56
N ALA A 127 -8.67 -8.78 25.92
CA ALA A 127 -8.40 -7.78 24.89
C ALA A 127 -7.58 -6.61 25.44
N ALA A 128 -7.89 -6.15 26.66
CA ALA A 128 -7.11 -5.13 27.35
C ALA A 128 -5.68 -5.58 27.66
N ALA A 129 -5.47 -6.84 28.08
CA ALA A 129 -4.14 -7.38 28.33
C ALA A 129 -3.30 -7.47 27.03
N ILE A 130 -3.91 -7.87 25.91
CA ILE A 130 -3.23 -7.98 24.61
C ILE A 130 -2.78 -6.61 24.09
N ASN A 131 -3.67 -5.60 24.16
CA ASN A 131 -3.39 -4.25 23.64
C ASN A 131 -2.68 -3.33 24.64
N LEU A 132 -2.37 -3.80 25.85
CA LEU A 132 -1.92 -2.94 26.95
C LEU A 132 -2.87 -1.76 27.22
N GLY A 133 -4.19 -2.05 27.24
CA GLY A 133 -5.24 -1.07 27.52
C GLY A 133 -5.28 -0.64 28.99
N ALA A 134 -6.28 0.14 29.41
CA ALA A 134 -6.43 0.48 30.82
C ALA A 134 -6.71 -0.78 31.68
N GLY A 135 -6.22 -0.81 32.93
CA GLY A 135 -6.51 -1.90 33.87
C GLY A 135 -5.32 -2.78 34.28
N ALA A 136 -4.08 -2.34 34.06
CA ALA A 136 -2.90 -3.01 34.59
C ALA A 136 -2.95 -3.12 36.14
N GLY A 137 -2.71 -4.31 36.67
CA GLY A 137 -2.80 -4.63 38.10
C GLY A 137 -4.22 -4.87 38.63
N THR A 138 -5.27 -4.66 37.82
CA THR A 138 -6.67 -4.86 38.25
C THR A 138 -7.43 -5.83 37.34
N LEU A 139 -7.39 -5.59 36.03
CA LEU A 139 -7.99 -6.44 34.99
C LEU A 139 -7.00 -7.46 34.43
N TYR A 140 -5.72 -7.14 34.45
CA TYR A 140 -4.65 -8.02 34.02
C TYR A 140 -3.37 -7.70 34.79
N GLY A 141 -2.37 -8.56 34.73
CA GLY A 141 -1.16 -8.46 35.56
C GLY A 141 -0.34 -7.20 35.27
N SER A 142 0.21 -6.56 36.31
CA SER A 142 0.83 -5.23 36.16
C SER A 142 2.13 -5.20 35.36
N LEU A 143 2.84 -6.33 35.23
CA LEU A 143 4.04 -6.46 34.40
C LEU A 143 3.73 -6.91 32.95
N THR A 144 2.46 -6.98 32.57
CA THR A 144 2.07 -7.31 31.20
C THR A 144 2.56 -6.23 30.25
N THR A 145 3.20 -6.64 29.16
CA THR A 145 3.60 -5.77 28.06
C THR A 145 2.66 -5.95 26.89
N GLU A 146 2.57 -4.96 26.01
CA GLU A 146 1.79 -5.06 24.79
C GLU A 146 2.24 -6.26 23.93
N HIS A 147 1.28 -6.97 23.34
CA HIS A 147 1.59 -8.09 22.46
C HIS A 147 2.27 -7.58 21.17
N PRO A 148 3.50 -8.04 20.82
CA PRO A 148 4.23 -7.52 19.67
C PRO A 148 3.56 -7.78 18.32
N THR A 149 2.80 -8.87 18.16
CA THR A 149 2.39 -9.35 16.82
C THR A 149 0.91 -9.22 16.52
N VAL A 150 0.05 -9.05 17.53
CA VAL A 150 -1.41 -8.99 17.36
C VAL A 150 -2.02 -7.85 18.17
N MET A 151 -3.20 -7.44 17.75
CA MET A 151 -4.15 -6.64 18.54
C MET A 151 -5.42 -7.45 18.74
N ALA A 152 -6.19 -7.12 19.77
CA ALA A 152 -7.46 -7.79 20.06
C ALA A 152 -8.57 -6.80 20.34
N GLU A 153 -9.80 -7.13 19.99
CA GLU A 153 -11.00 -6.39 20.34
C GLU A 153 -12.03 -7.34 20.94
N SER A 154 -12.79 -6.86 21.94
CA SER A 154 -13.95 -7.60 22.43
C SER A 154 -15.14 -7.28 21.54
N LEU A 155 -15.67 -8.29 20.86
CA LEU A 155 -16.85 -8.18 20.01
C LEU A 155 -18.16 -8.35 20.81
N GLY A 156 -18.05 -8.45 22.14
CA GLY A 156 -19.17 -8.73 23.04
C GLY A 156 -19.53 -10.21 23.09
N ALA A 157 -20.47 -10.56 23.98
CA ALA A 157 -20.96 -11.93 24.17
C ALA A 157 -19.86 -13.00 24.39
N GLY A 158 -18.69 -12.62 24.93
CA GLY A 158 -17.56 -13.54 25.12
C GLY A 158 -16.74 -13.79 23.85
N ILE A 159 -16.87 -12.98 22.80
CA ILE A 159 -16.11 -13.13 21.56
C ILE A 159 -14.96 -12.13 21.55
N VAL A 160 -13.75 -12.60 21.27
CA VAL A 160 -12.55 -11.78 21.08
C VAL A 160 -12.09 -11.90 19.64
N GLY A 161 -12.15 -10.80 18.90
CA GLY A 161 -11.55 -10.67 17.58
C GLY A 161 -10.06 -10.39 17.72
N ILE A 162 -9.23 -11.17 17.06
CA ILE A 162 -7.77 -11.02 17.06
C ILE A 162 -7.34 -10.71 15.65
N THR A 163 -6.50 -9.68 15.50
CA THR A 163 -6.00 -9.22 14.21
C THR A 163 -4.49 -9.10 14.28
N ALA A 164 -3.78 -9.67 13.31
CA ALA A 164 -2.33 -9.49 13.19
C ALA A 164 -1.99 -8.01 12.95
N LYS A 165 -0.96 -7.50 13.62
CA LYS A 165 -0.48 -6.12 13.43
C LYS A 165 0.15 -5.91 12.06
N THR A 166 0.88 -6.91 11.58
CA THR A 166 1.48 -6.89 10.25
C THR A 166 0.51 -7.51 9.24
N PRO A 167 0.04 -6.76 8.23
CA PRO A 167 -0.77 -7.31 7.16
C PRO A 167 0.07 -8.24 6.27
N GLY A 168 -0.56 -9.25 5.68
CA GLY A 168 0.12 -10.25 4.86
C GLY A 168 -0.10 -11.70 5.33
N THR A 169 0.44 -12.63 4.56
CA THR A 169 0.35 -14.07 4.85
C THR A 169 1.18 -14.50 6.05
N ALA A 170 2.19 -13.70 6.44
CA ALA A 170 3.01 -13.95 7.63
C ALA A 170 2.17 -14.09 8.91
N GLY A 171 1.07 -13.33 9.02
CA GLY A 171 0.14 -13.44 10.14
C GLY A 171 -0.54 -14.81 10.25
N ASN A 172 -0.67 -15.54 9.14
CA ASN A 172 -1.29 -16.87 9.13
C ASN A 172 -0.42 -17.94 9.82
N ALA A 173 0.86 -17.66 10.08
CA ALA A 173 1.75 -18.54 10.83
C ALA A 173 1.62 -18.37 12.35
N LEU A 174 0.86 -17.37 12.82
CA LEU A 174 0.66 -17.14 14.24
C LEU A 174 -0.31 -18.20 14.79
N ALA A 175 0.22 -19.09 15.64
CA ALA A 175 -0.56 -20.10 16.32
C ALA A 175 -1.60 -19.46 17.24
N SER A 176 -2.80 -20.01 17.27
CA SER A 176 -3.88 -19.65 18.19
C SER A 176 -4.36 -20.94 18.85
N THR A 177 -3.86 -21.19 20.05
CA THR A 177 -4.16 -22.42 20.81
C THR A 177 -4.60 -22.08 22.21
N GLU A 178 -5.44 -22.94 22.75
CA GLU A 178 -6.07 -22.77 24.05
C GLU A 178 -6.03 -24.08 24.81
N ALA A 179 -5.83 -23.97 26.12
CA ALA A 179 -6.00 -25.06 27.06
C ALA A 179 -6.91 -24.54 28.17
N GLY A 180 -8.22 -24.68 27.95
CA GLY A 180 -9.25 -24.23 28.87
C GLY A 180 -10.59 -24.85 28.53
N THR A 181 -11.46 -24.98 29.53
CA THR A 181 -12.73 -25.72 29.40
C THR A 181 -13.84 -24.93 28.70
N ASN A 182 -13.68 -23.61 28.57
CA ASN A 182 -14.71 -22.70 28.06
C ASN A 182 -14.20 -21.76 26.95
N THR A 183 -13.04 -22.05 26.40
CA THR A 183 -12.39 -21.28 25.34
C THR A 183 -12.30 -22.12 24.09
N SER A 184 -12.63 -21.54 22.94
CA SER A 184 -12.46 -22.19 21.65
C SER A 184 -11.98 -21.21 20.58
N PHE A 185 -10.87 -21.53 19.93
CA PHE A 185 -10.44 -20.88 18.70
C PHE A 185 -11.13 -21.50 17.48
N GLY A 186 -11.48 -20.67 16.50
CA GLY A 186 -12.03 -21.16 15.22
C GLY A 186 -11.02 -21.91 14.35
N ALA A 187 -9.71 -21.74 14.60
CA ALA A 187 -8.62 -22.37 13.88
C ALA A 187 -7.35 -22.44 14.75
N ALA A 188 -6.43 -23.37 14.44
CA ALA A 188 -5.16 -23.52 15.16
C ALA A 188 -4.13 -22.41 14.86
N THR A 189 -4.38 -21.61 13.82
CA THR A 189 -3.60 -20.41 13.47
C THR A 189 -4.56 -19.30 13.03
N LEU A 190 -4.09 -18.05 13.00
CA LEU A 190 -4.84 -16.98 12.34
C LEU A 190 -4.99 -17.30 10.84
N THR A 191 -6.03 -16.76 10.21
CA THR A 191 -6.37 -17.05 8.81
C THR A 191 -6.79 -15.80 8.05
N GLY A 192 -6.86 -15.90 6.73
CA GLY A 192 -7.36 -14.82 5.87
C GLY A 192 -6.39 -13.64 5.67
N GLY A 193 -5.13 -13.79 6.13
CA GLY A 193 -4.05 -12.88 5.76
C GLY A 193 -3.63 -13.11 4.32
N GLU A 194 -3.55 -12.04 3.54
CA GLU A 194 -3.20 -12.05 2.12
C GLU A 194 -2.10 -11.01 1.88
N ASP A 195 -1.08 -11.37 1.11
CA ASP A 195 -0.03 -10.42 0.74
C ASP A 195 -0.51 -9.44 -0.32
N GLN A 196 0.12 -8.28 -0.40
CA GLN A 196 -0.17 -7.37 -1.49
C GLN A 196 0.19 -8.04 -2.83
N PHE A 197 -0.78 -8.07 -3.74
CA PHE A 197 -0.55 -8.50 -5.11
C PHE A 197 -0.66 -7.32 -6.06
N GLY A 198 0.33 -7.17 -6.94
CA GLY A 198 0.39 -6.09 -7.90
C GLY A 198 0.61 -4.70 -7.26
N ALA A 199 0.55 -3.67 -8.10
CA ALA A 199 0.70 -2.29 -7.66
C ALA A 199 -0.36 -1.40 -8.28
N LYS A 200 -1.03 -0.61 -7.44
CA LYS A 200 -2.02 0.36 -7.90
C LYS A 200 -1.33 1.52 -8.62
N ALA A 201 -1.85 1.94 -9.77
CA ALA A 201 -1.29 3.08 -10.48
C ALA A 201 -1.34 4.35 -9.61
N MET A 202 -0.18 4.97 -9.44
CA MET A 202 0.03 6.17 -8.62
C MET A 202 0.75 7.26 -9.41
N GLY A 203 1.57 6.89 -10.39
CA GLY A 203 2.31 7.89 -11.15
C GLY A 203 2.85 7.37 -12.47
N VAL A 204 3.60 8.24 -13.13
CA VAL A 204 4.27 7.95 -14.40
C VAL A 204 5.75 8.26 -14.27
N SER A 205 6.63 7.34 -14.67
CA SER A 205 8.09 7.54 -14.61
C SER A 205 8.53 8.68 -15.55
N VAL A 206 9.39 9.57 -15.07
CA VAL A 206 9.92 10.69 -15.88
C VAL A 206 11.08 10.22 -16.76
N ILE A 207 11.96 9.38 -16.20
CA ILE A 207 13.18 8.89 -16.85
C ILE A 207 13.16 7.37 -16.92
N LYS A 208 14.00 6.80 -17.79
CA LYS A 208 14.30 5.36 -17.75
C LYS A 208 15.09 5.09 -16.47
N VAL A 209 14.65 4.11 -15.69
CA VAL A 209 15.34 3.64 -14.49
C VAL A 209 15.65 2.16 -14.68
N VAL A 210 16.90 1.79 -14.44
CA VAL A 210 17.35 0.41 -14.38
C VAL A 210 17.97 0.23 -13.00
N THR A 211 17.41 -0.68 -12.21
CA THR A 211 17.94 -1.07 -10.92
C THR A 211 18.52 -2.47 -11.02
N ASP A 212 19.73 -2.67 -10.52
CA ASP A 212 20.34 -4.00 -10.39
C ASP A 212 19.99 -4.61 -9.02
N ALA A 213 20.51 -5.81 -8.74
CA ALA A 213 20.14 -6.62 -7.56
C ALA A 213 20.36 -5.92 -6.20
N ASP A 214 21.23 -4.92 -6.15
CA ASP A 214 21.60 -4.21 -4.92
C ASP A 214 21.56 -2.68 -5.05
N ASP A 215 21.03 -2.15 -6.17
CA ASP A 215 20.99 -0.72 -6.42
C ASP A 215 19.56 -0.17 -6.33
N THR A 216 19.27 0.55 -5.26
CA THR A 216 18.03 1.34 -5.17
C THR A 216 18.25 2.69 -5.81
N SER A 217 17.82 2.85 -7.05
CA SER A 217 17.78 4.14 -7.72
C SER A 217 16.57 4.96 -7.26
N GLY A 218 16.80 6.23 -6.91
CA GLY A 218 15.76 7.22 -6.72
C GLY A 218 15.51 7.98 -8.02
N ALA A 219 14.27 8.08 -8.46
CA ALA A 219 13.94 8.93 -9.61
C ALA A 219 12.57 9.59 -9.43
N PRO A 220 12.37 10.77 -10.05
CA PRO A 220 11.09 11.46 -10.00
C PRO A 220 10.04 10.69 -10.81
N ILE A 221 8.82 10.66 -10.27
CA ILE A 221 7.61 10.25 -10.97
C ILE A 221 6.64 11.43 -11.03
N TYR A 222 5.87 11.54 -12.11
CA TYR A 222 4.73 12.44 -12.16
C TYR A 222 3.60 11.89 -11.29
N ILE A 223 3.16 12.69 -10.31
CA ILE A 223 2.03 12.38 -9.41
C ILE A 223 0.83 13.28 -9.64
N GLN A 224 0.98 14.34 -10.44
CA GLN A 224 -0.10 15.24 -10.83
C GLN A 224 0.08 15.71 -12.27
N GLY A 225 -1.05 15.92 -12.95
CA GLY A 225 -1.08 16.45 -14.32
C GLY A 225 -2.22 15.88 -15.15
N CYS A 226 -2.54 16.57 -16.25
CA CYS A 226 -3.43 16.04 -17.28
C CYS A 226 -2.60 15.29 -18.33
N ILE A 227 -2.65 13.95 -18.29
CA ILE A 227 -1.76 13.07 -19.05
C ILE A 227 -2.54 12.40 -20.19
N ASN A 228 -1.90 12.27 -21.36
CA ASN A 228 -2.45 11.52 -22.47
C ASN A 228 -2.20 10.01 -22.28
N PRO A 229 -3.25 9.17 -22.20
CA PRO A 229 -3.09 7.72 -22.02
C PRO A 229 -2.37 7.04 -23.19
N ASP A 230 -2.40 7.59 -24.40
CA ASP A 230 -1.75 7.01 -25.57
C ASP A 230 -0.22 7.23 -25.58
N ALA A 231 0.28 8.22 -24.82
CA ALA A 231 1.72 8.47 -24.65
C ALA A 231 2.37 7.60 -23.56
N LEU A 232 1.56 6.81 -22.85
CA LEU A 232 2.00 6.01 -21.71
C LEU A 232 2.31 4.57 -22.10
N ILE A 233 3.34 4.03 -21.45
CA ILE A 233 3.67 2.62 -21.50
C ILE A 233 2.89 1.93 -20.37
N TRP A 234 1.90 1.14 -20.77
CA TRP A 234 1.06 0.39 -19.84
C TRP A 234 1.61 -1.02 -19.65
N HIS A 235 1.44 -1.55 -18.44
CA HIS A 235 1.64 -2.97 -18.20
C HIS A 235 0.61 -3.79 -19.00
N ALA A 236 0.98 -5.01 -19.40
CA ALA A 236 0.15 -5.90 -20.23
C ALA A 236 -1.26 -6.18 -19.65
N SER A 237 -1.44 -6.01 -18.34
CA SER A 237 -2.75 -6.15 -17.67
C SER A 237 -3.78 -5.06 -18.04
N PHE A 238 -3.35 -3.92 -18.59
CA PHE A 238 -4.23 -2.85 -19.06
C PHE A 238 -4.58 -3.05 -20.55
N ASP A 239 -5.30 -4.13 -20.82
CA ASP A 239 -5.66 -4.60 -22.17
C ASP A 239 -6.80 -3.81 -22.84
N SER A 240 -7.48 -2.91 -22.13
CA SER A 240 -8.62 -2.14 -22.66
C SER A 240 -8.57 -0.67 -22.24
N ASP A 241 -9.12 0.19 -23.10
CA ASP A 241 -9.17 1.64 -22.85
C ASP A 241 -10.04 1.99 -21.64
N ALA A 242 -11.04 1.15 -21.33
CA ALA A 242 -11.84 1.29 -20.11
C ALA A 242 -10.97 1.09 -18.85
N LYS A 243 -10.11 0.06 -18.83
CA LYS A 243 -9.17 -0.19 -17.71
C LYS A 243 -8.12 0.92 -17.59
N LYS A 244 -7.64 1.45 -18.70
CA LYS A 244 -6.71 2.58 -18.71
C LYS A 244 -7.37 3.84 -18.15
N ALA A 245 -8.60 4.16 -18.56
CA ALA A 245 -9.32 5.34 -18.12
C ALA A 245 -9.57 5.39 -16.60
N VAL A 246 -9.80 4.24 -15.97
CA VAL A 246 -10.02 4.13 -14.51
C VAL A 246 -8.74 3.80 -13.72
N ALA A 247 -7.58 3.67 -14.37
CA ALA A 247 -6.36 3.20 -13.72
C ALA A 247 -5.95 4.05 -12.51
N PHE A 248 -6.13 5.37 -12.59
CA PHE A 248 -5.80 6.31 -11.53
C PHE A 248 -6.98 6.63 -10.59
N ASP A 249 -8.15 6.01 -10.77
CA ASP A 249 -9.30 6.21 -9.88
C ASP A 249 -9.03 5.58 -8.51
N GLY A 250 -9.20 6.35 -7.42
CA GLY A 250 -8.81 5.95 -6.06
C GLY A 250 -7.29 5.76 -5.88
N ALA A 251 -6.45 6.41 -6.69
CA ALA A 251 -4.99 6.39 -6.50
C ALA A 251 -4.60 6.90 -5.10
N PRO A 252 -3.53 6.37 -4.47
CA PRO A 252 -3.10 6.84 -3.15
C PRO A 252 -2.83 8.34 -3.15
N SER A 253 -3.32 9.05 -2.13
CA SER A 253 -3.02 10.47 -1.92
C SER A 253 -1.50 10.69 -1.82
N PRO A 254 -0.91 11.72 -2.46
CA PRO A 254 -1.53 12.94 -3.01
C PRO A 254 -1.73 12.96 -4.54
N THR A 255 -1.97 11.80 -5.17
CA THR A 255 -2.09 11.70 -6.64
C THR A 255 -3.27 12.51 -7.19
N SER A 256 -3.03 13.34 -8.20
CA SER A 256 -4.05 14.10 -8.94
C SER A 256 -3.75 14.05 -10.43
N ILE A 257 -3.85 12.85 -10.99
CA ILE A 257 -3.62 12.59 -12.42
C ILE A 257 -4.97 12.47 -13.11
N LEU A 258 -5.17 13.26 -14.15
CA LEU A 258 -6.33 13.16 -15.03
C LEU A 258 -5.90 12.60 -16.37
N LEU A 259 -6.56 11.54 -16.82
CA LEU A 259 -6.32 10.99 -18.16
C LEU A 259 -7.24 11.67 -19.16
N ARG A 260 -6.66 12.35 -20.15
CA ARG A 260 -7.41 12.93 -21.26
C ARG A 260 -6.69 12.67 -22.57
N LYS A 261 -7.38 11.94 -23.44
CA LYS A 261 -6.98 11.74 -24.83
C LYS A 261 -7.21 13.02 -25.62
N VAL A 262 -6.20 13.46 -26.36
CA VAL A 262 -6.35 14.55 -27.33
C VAL A 262 -7.14 13.99 -28.53
N GLN A 263 -8.31 14.54 -28.82
CA GLN A 263 -9.05 14.14 -30.02
C GLN A 263 -8.38 14.77 -31.24
N ASN A 264 -7.70 13.97 -32.05
CA ASN A 264 -7.20 14.42 -33.34
C ASN A 264 -8.39 14.57 -34.31
N GLY A 265 -8.85 15.81 -34.49
CA GLY A 265 -9.66 16.25 -35.63
C GLY A 265 -11.17 16.06 -35.54
N ALA A 266 -11.88 17.02 -34.93
CA ALA A 266 -13.17 17.42 -35.49
C ALA A 266 -12.84 18.31 -36.71
N LYS A 267 -13.05 17.79 -37.93
CA LYS A 267 -13.04 18.63 -39.13
C LYS A 267 -14.22 19.61 -39.02
N LEU A 268 -13.93 20.91 -38.99
CA LEU A 268 -14.90 21.93 -39.39
C LEU A 268 -15.07 21.89 -40.91
#